data_AF-A8T1I5-F1
#
_entry.id   AF-A8T1I5-F1
#
_cell.length_a   1.000
_cell.length_b   1.000
_cell.length_c   1.000
_cell.angle_alpha   90.00
_cell.angle_beta   90.00
_cell.angle_gamma   90.00
#
_symmetry.space_group_name_H-M   'P 1'
#
loop_
_entity.id
_entity.type
_entity.pdbx_description
1 polymer ?
#
loop_
_entity_poly.entity_id
_entity_poly.type
_entity_poly.pdbx_seq_one_letter_code
_entity_poly.pdbx_strand_id
1 'polypeptide(L)'
;MNKYNILASLVLSVPAFSQTFSIIPSVETGLPTVLEQPNLFQAPVFDFYNFSDGYLEQRANAKAELPLSLSHINRVCIENTFSELNGHENYAQSGILLYTYKNDTQGDRLYNTTIGDRVPLESISEHCFDESTWVYKNWLQDGVILFTPYSTEFSILEGVRVKIDGEFELPTDSALFIKNYFDFISKVGFDQSARFYHPSSIEKIKSLIINGIDSNSENIIALKNMSFGERASKVDIALMSSSDFMNNLLGIVQKINGSNNLNFESLHIINEFDLDEKKYINVQRKERVLGQLITVNEVVTLKKHGSHWLIDIPESISDILSK
;
A
#
# COMPACT_ATOMS: atom_id res chain seq x y z
N MET A 1 22.61 -2.87 24.78
CA MET A 1 22.08 -1.80 23.88
C MET A 1 20.56 -1.94 23.85
N ASN A 2 19.79 -0.86 23.99
CA ASN A 2 18.34 -0.97 24.19
C ASN A 2 17.64 -1.41 22.89
N LYS A 3 16.83 -2.49 22.92
CA LYS A 3 16.12 -3.04 21.74
C LYS A 3 15.38 -1.95 20.95
N TYR A 4 14.89 -0.94 21.66
CA TYR A 4 14.20 0.23 21.13
C TYR A 4 15.06 1.17 20.26
N ASN A 5 16.39 1.22 20.43
CA ASN A 5 17.25 2.10 19.62
C ASN A 5 17.57 1.52 18.23
N ILE A 6 17.65 0.19 18.11
CA ILE A 6 17.80 -0.53 16.83
C ILE A 6 16.46 -0.46 16.07
N LEU A 7 15.36 -0.64 16.79
CA LEU A 7 13.99 -0.46 16.29
C LEU A 7 13.71 0.95 15.79
N ALA A 8 14.06 1.99 16.57
CA ALA A 8 13.85 3.39 16.19
C ALA A 8 14.69 3.81 14.96
N SER A 9 15.80 3.12 14.68
CA SER A 9 16.63 3.38 13.50
C SER A 9 16.23 2.56 12.26
N LEU A 10 15.59 1.40 12.45
CA LEU A 10 14.98 0.59 11.38
C LEU A 10 13.67 1.17 10.82
N VAL A 11 12.99 2.05 11.58
CA VAL A 11 11.77 2.78 11.15
C VAL A 11 12.01 3.67 9.91
N LEU A 12 13.28 3.95 9.55
CA LEU A 12 13.63 4.90 8.49
C LEU A 12 14.00 4.28 7.14
N SER A 13 13.76 3.00 6.91
CA SER A 13 14.25 2.40 5.68
C SER A 13 13.31 1.33 5.13
N VAL A 14 12.43 1.77 4.22
CA VAL A 14 11.92 1.28 2.90
C VAL A 14 11.93 -0.25 2.54
N PRO A 15 11.08 -0.76 1.62
CA PRO A 15 10.55 -2.15 1.55
C PRO A 15 10.75 -2.90 0.21
N ALA A 16 9.81 -3.67 -0.43
CA ALA A 16 9.91 -4.48 -1.69
C ALA A 16 8.69 -5.07 -2.45
N PHE A 17 8.91 -5.39 -3.73
CA PHE A 17 8.11 -6.12 -4.74
C PHE A 17 6.89 -5.51 -5.45
N SER A 18 6.76 -5.96 -6.71
CA SER A 18 5.69 -5.74 -7.67
C SER A 18 5.17 -7.10 -8.08
N GLN A 19 3.96 -7.43 -7.64
CA GLN A 19 2.85 -7.96 -8.45
C GLN A 19 1.72 -8.22 -7.46
N THR A 20 0.65 -7.44 -7.59
CA THR A 20 -0.45 -7.28 -6.62
C THR A 20 -0.09 -6.61 -5.28
N PHE A 21 -0.50 -5.36 -5.09
CA PHE A 21 -0.47 -4.64 -3.81
C PHE A 21 -1.84 -4.57 -3.16
N SER A 22 -1.92 -4.39 -1.84
CA SER A 22 -3.19 -4.35 -1.11
C SER A 22 -3.43 -3.01 -0.43
N ILE A 23 -4.62 -2.46 -0.59
CA ILE A 23 -5.10 -1.25 0.09
C ILE A 23 -6.24 -1.66 1.02
N ILE A 24 -6.23 -1.12 2.24
CA ILE A 24 -7.38 -1.17 3.14
C ILE A 24 -8.24 0.06 2.84
N PRO A 25 -9.44 -0.12 2.27
CA PRO A 25 -10.34 0.99 1.96
C PRO A 25 -10.92 1.61 3.23
N SER A 26 -11.30 2.87 3.12
CA SER A 26 -12.22 3.49 4.07
C SER A 26 -13.62 2.96 3.80
N VAL A 27 -14.25 2.43 4.84
CA VAL A 27 -15.55 1.78 4.81
C VAL A 27 -16.48 2.54 5.73
N GLU A 28 -17.64 2.97 5.24
CA GLU A 28 -18.67 3.54 6.09
C GLU A 28 -19.13 2.50 7.13
N THR A 29 -19.20 2.90 8.40
CA THR A 29 -19.56 1.98 9.50
C THR A 29 -20.94 1.36 9.26
N GLY A 30 -21.02 0.03 9.23
CA GLY A 30 -22.29 -0.70 9.07
C GLY A 30 -22.59 -1.23 7.66
N LEU A 31 -21.58 -1.45 6.82
CA LEU A 31 -21.72 -2.21 5.56
C LEU A 31 -22.37 -3.59 5.80
N PRO A 32 -23.29 -4.02 4.93
CA PRO A 32 -24.68 -4.10 5.34
C PRO A 32 -25.05 -5.40 6.03
N THR A 33 -25.82 -5.22 7.09
CA THR A 33 -26.91 -6.11 7.47
C THR A 33 -28.18 -5.75 6.69
N VAL A 34 -28.31 -6.05 5.38
CA VAL A 34 -29.61 -5.95 4.68
C VAL A 34 -29.77 -6.99 3.56
N LEU A 35 -30.84 -7.79 3.72
CA LEU A 35 -31.50 -8.62 2.73
C LEU A 35 -32.11 -7.76 1.61
N GLU A 36 -31.47 -7.69 0.45
CA GLU A 36 -32.09 -7.79 -0.88
C GLU A 36 -31.05 -7.45 -1.97
N GLN A 37 -31.00 -8.29 -2.99
CA GLN A 37 -30.09 -8.18 -4.12
C GLN A 37 -30.28 -6.83 -4.83
N PRO A 38 -29.26 -5.95 -4.94
CA PRO A 38 -29.36 -4.75 -5.76
C PRO A 38 -29.59 -5.21 -7.21
N ASN A 39 -30.72 -4.85 -7.80
CA ASN A 39 -31.05 -5.21 -9.16
C ASN A 39 -30.05 -4.54 -10.12
N LEU A 40 -29.05 -5.27 -10.62
CA LEU A 40 -28.06 -4.73 -11.56
C LEU A 40 -28.67 -4.21 -12.87
N PHE A 41 -29.92 -4.57 -13.19
CA PHE A 41 -30.67 -4.08 -14.35
C PHE A 41 -31.54 -2.86 -14.03
N GLN A 42 -31.71 -2.52 -12.76
CA GLN A 42 -32.19 -1.21 -12.31
C GLN A 42 -30.99 -0.51 -11.67
N ALA A 43 -30.29 0.28 -12.48
CA ALA A 43 -29.25 1.17 -11.98
C ALA A 43 -29.74 1.88 -10.71
N PRO A 44 -28.89 2.07 -9.68
CA PRO A 44 -29.26 2.86 -8.52
C PRO A 44 -29.87 4.19 -8.99
N VAL A 45 -30.80 4.77 -8.22
CA VAL A 45 -31.39 6.06 -8.56
C VAL A 45 -30.32 7.16 -8.42
N PHE A 46 -29.41 7.21 -9.38
CA PHE A 46 -28.37 8.22 -9.51
C PHE A 46 -28.47 8.85 -10.90
N ASP A 47 -28.26 10.16 -10.93
CA ASP A 47 -28.30 11.00 -12.10
C ASP A 47 -27.04 10.75 -12.92
N PHE A 48 -27.26 10.13 -14.08
CA PHE A 48 -26.22 9.81 -15.06
C PHE A 48 -25.45 11.04 -15.54
N TYR A 49 -26.03 12.23 -15.47
CA TYR A 49 -25.44 13.47 -16.00
C TYR A 49 -25.02 14.46 -14.91
N ASN A 50 -25.07 14.07 -13.64
CA ASN A 50 -24.56 14.90 -12.56
C ASN A 50 -23.05 14.70 -12.38
N PHE A 51 -22.26 15.62 -12.92
CA PHE A 51 -20.80 15.61 -12.82
C PHE A 51 -20.25 16.49 -11.70
N SER A 52 -21.08 16.89 -10.72
CA SER A 52 -20.60 17.67 -9.59
C SER A 52 -19.54 16.89 -8.80
N ASP A 53 -18.52 17.58 -8.31
CA ASP A 53 -17.47 16.98 -7.50
C ASP A 53 -18.06 16.23 -6.29
N GLY A 54 -17.53 15.02 -6.04
CA GLY A 54 -18.00 14.15 -4.95
C GLY A 54 -19.33 13.43 -5.21
N TYR A 55 -19.97 13.60 -6.38
CA TYR A 55 -21.27 12.95 -6.66
C TYR A 55 -21.23 11.42 -6.55
N LEU A 56 -20.22 10.80 -7.17
CA LEU A 56 -20.04 9.34 -7.12
C LEU A 56 -19.59 8.87 -5.73
N GLU A 57 -18.79 9.69 -5.03
CA GLU A 57 -18.30 9.37 -3.69
C GLU A 57 -19.44 9.25 -2.69
N GLN A 58 -20.45 10.13 -2.76
CA GLN A 58 -21.67 10.08 -1.93
C GLN A 58 -22.55 8.84 -2.18
N ARG A 59 -22.29 8.06 -3.22
CA ARG A 59 -23.03 6.83 -3.55
C ARG A 59 -22.27 5.57 -3.16
N ALA A 60 -20.96 5.69 -3.00
CA ALA A 60 -20.11 4.59 -2.60
C ALA A 60 -20.07 4.51 -1.08
N ASN A 61 -20.22 3.29 -0.56
CA ASN A 61 -20.09 3.07 0.88
C ASN A 61 -18.65 2.66 1.27
N ALA A 62 -17.78 2.51 0.28
CA ALA A 62 -16.36 2.23 0.46
C ALA A 62 -15.52 2.99 -0.58
N LYS A 63 -14.34 3.45 -0.14
CA LYS A 63 -13.38 4.20 -0.94
C LYS A 63 -11.97 3.66 -0.71
N ALA A 64 -11.32 3.22 -1.79
CA ALA A 64 -9.89 2.92 -1.77
C ALA A 64 -9.12 4.06 -2.44
N GLU A 65 -8.24 4.72 -1.69
CA GLU A 65 -7.36 5.75 -2.25
C GLU A 65 -6.12 5.10 -2.86
N LEU A 66 -5.84 5.44 -4.10
CA LEU A 66 -4.72 4.89 -4.84
C LEU A 66 -3.42 5.64 -4.51
N PRO A 67 -2.28 4.95 -4.46
CA PRO A 67 -1.01 5.62 -4.30
C PRO A 67 -0.69 6.53 -5.47
N LEU A 68 -0.13 7.70 -5.20
CA LEU A 68 0.30 8.68 -6.21
C LEU A 68 1.38 8.12 -7.15
N SER A 69 2.13 7.12 -6.69
CA SER A 69 3.15 6.44 -7.47
C SER A 69 2.58 5.41 -8.45
N LEU A 70 1.30 5.04 -8.35
CA LEU A 70 0.67 4.07 -9.24
C LEU A 70 0.45 4.70 -10.62
N SER A 71 1.13 4.17 -11.62
CA SER A 71 1.12 4.69 -13.00
C SER A 71 0.28 3.83 -13.95
N HIS A 72 0.12 2.55 -13.63
CA HIS A 72 -0.62 1.61 -14.45
C HIS A 72 -1.32 0.56 -13.59
N ILE A 73 -2.49 0.12 -14.05
CA ILE A 73 -3.27 -0.96 -13.43
C ILE A 73 -3.46 -2.05 -14.47
N ASN A 74 -3.04 -3.26 -14.13
CA ASN A 74 -3.26 -4.46 -14.92
C ASN A 74 -4.57 -5.15 -14.51
N ARG A 75 -4.84 -5.18 -13.20
CA ARG A 75 -5.97 -5.90 -12.62
C ARG A 75 -6.32 -5.37 -11.25
N VAL A 76 -7.60 -5.38 -10.90
CA VAL A 76 -8.09 -5.07 -9.54
C VAL A 76 -8.99 -6.19 -9.05
N CYS A 77 -8.74 -6.69 -7.85
CA CYS A 77 -9.62 -7.59 -7.14
C CYS A 77 -10.02 -6.98 -5.80
N ILE A 78 -11.28 -7.13 -5.39
CA ILE A 78 -11.79 -6.68 -4.09
C ILE A 78 -12.18 -7.91 -3.29
N GLU A 79 -11.51 -8.11 -2.17
CA GLU A 79 -11.77 -9.20 -1.24
C GLU A 79 -12.65 -8.70 -0.10
N ASN A 80 -13.78 -9.37 0.12
CA ASN A 80 -14.67 -9.17 1.24
C ASN A 80 -14.52 -10.35 2.21
N THR A 81 -14.27 -10.06 3.48
CA THR A 81 -14.27 -11.05 4.57
C THR A 81 -15.59 -10.96 5.32
N PHE A 82 -16.32 -12.08 5.36
CA PHE A 82 -17.61 -12.18 6.02
C PHE A 82 -17.58 -13.15 7.20
N SER A 83 -18.39 -12.86 8.22
CA SER A 83 -18.73 -13.77 9.31
C SER A 83 -20.24 -13.92 9.47
N GLU A 84 -20.65 -14.82 10.38
CA GLU A 84 -22.05 -15.15 10.66
C GLU A 84 -22.86 -15.55 9.41
N LEU A 85 -22.25 -16.34 8.52
CA LEU A 85 -22.91 -16.85 7.32
C LEU A 85 -24.05 -17.81 7.68
N ASN A 86 -25.28 -17.47 7.31
CA ASN A 86 -26.42 -18.37 7.42
C ASN A 86 -26.33 -19.44 6.33
N GLY A 87 -25.77 -20.61 6.65
CA GLY A 87 -25.57 -21.71 5.69
C GLY A 87 -26.85 -22.45 5.27
N HIS A 88 -27.97 -21.76 5.05
CA HIS A 88 -29.28 -22.37 4.79
C HIS A 88 -29.73 -22.30 3.33
N GLU A 89 -29.09 -21.50 2.48
CA GLU A 89 -29.49 -21.34 1.07
C GLU A 89 -28.30 -21.54 0.11
N ASN A 90 -28.49 -22.43 -0.88
CA ASN A 90 -27.48 -22.78 -1.88
C ASN A 90 -27.24 -21.67 -2.95
N TYR A 91 -27.75 -20.46 -2.74
CA TYR A 91 -27.75 -19.37 -3.73
C TYR A 91 -27.31 -18.01 -3.17
N ALA A 92 -26.81 -17.96 -1.95
CA ALA A 92 -26.25 -16.74 -1.36
C ALA A 92 -25.12 -16.16 -2.25
N GLN A 93 -25.13 -14.84 -2.47
CA GLN A 93 -24.12 -14.16 -3.27
C GLN A 93 -23.47 -13.01 -2.49
N SER A 94 -22.15 -12.90 -2.61
CA SER A 94 -21.41 -11.66 -2.37
C SER A 94 -21.39 -10.86 -3.66
N GLY A 95 -21.38 -9.53 -3.56
CA GLY A 95 -21.21 -8.68 -4.72
C GLY A 95 -20.56 -7.35 -4.41
N ILE A 96 -20.12 -6.69 -5.48
CA ILE A 96 -19.51 -5.37 -5.46
C ILE A 96 -20.19 -4.52 -6.54
N LEU A 97 -20.56 -3.29 -6.20
CA LEU A 97 -20.94 -2.25 -7.15
C LEU A 97 -19.83 -1.19 -7.20
N LEU A 98 -19.17 -1.03 -8.35
CA LEU A 98 -18.21 0.03 -8.62
C LEU A 98 -18.92 1.24 -9.24
N TYR A 99 -18.47 2.45 -8.88
CA TYR A 99 -18.97 3.71 -9.42
C TYR A 99 -17.88 4.40 -10.24
N THR A 100 -18.16 4.74 -11.49
CA THR A 100 -17.23 5.42 -12.41
C THR A 100 -18.01 6.22 -13.47
N TYR A 101 -17.37 6.68 -14.55
CA TYR A 101 -18.00 7.43 -15.64
C TYR A 101 -17.40 7.06 -16.99
N LYS A 102 -18.19 7.09 -18.06
CA LYS A 102 -17.65 6.96 -19.42
C LYS A 102 -17.16 8.32 -19.92
N ASN A 103 -16.04 8.32 -20.64
CA ASN A 103 -15.56 9.48 -21.37
C ASN A 103 -15.84 9.35 -22.87
N ASP A 104 -15.91 10.48 -23.56
CA ASP A 104 -15.93 10.51 -25.02
C ASP A 104 -14.52 10.36 -25.61
N THR A 105 -14.40 10.53 -26.93
CA THR A 105 -13.11 10.46 -27.63
C THR A 105 -12.16 11.62 -27.31
N GLN A 106 -12.67 12.71 -26.74
CA GLN A 106 -11.88 13.88 -26.33
C GLN A 106 -11.44 13.79 -24.85
N GLY A 107 -12.01 12.85 -24.09
CA GLY A 107 -11.72 12.65 -22.67
C GLY A 107 -12.74 13.31 -21.74
N ASP A 108 -13.80 13.89 -22.28
CA ASP A 108 -14.85 14.55 -21.50
C ASP A 108 -15.86 13.55 -20.95
N ARG A 109 -16.33 13.77 -19.72
CA ARG A 109 -17.31 12.89 -19.06
C ARG A 109 -18.64 12.91 -19.82
N LEU A 110 -19.08 11.74 -20.30
CA LEU A 110 -20.35 11.55 -21.01
C LEU A 110 -21.50 11.23 -20.06
N TYR A 111 -21.29 10.25 -19.17
CA TYR A 111 -22.26 9.84 -18.16
C TYR A 111 -21.60 9.01 -17.06
N ASN A 112 -22.10 9.16 -15.83
CA ASN A 112 -21.79 8.30 -14.69
C ASN A 112 -22.35 6.90 -14.92
N THR A 113 -21.67 5.86 -14.45
CA THR A 113 -22.08 4.46 -14.65
C THR A 113 -21.65 3.57 -13.50
N THR A 114 -22.23 2.38 -13.44
CA THR A 114 -21.93 1.37 -12.42
C THR A 114 -21.51 0.06 -13.07
N ILE A 115 -20.52 -0.60 -12.48
CA ILE A 115 -20.06 -1.93 -12.87
C ILE A 115 -20.30 -2.87 -11.69
N GLY A 116 -21.00 -3.97 -11.93
CA GLY A 116 -21.35 -4.92 -10.88
C GLY A 116 -20.71 -6.28 -11.10
N ASP A 117 -20.19 -6.87 -10.03
CA ASP A 117 -19.74 -8.26 -10.01
C ASP A 117 -20.41 -9.04 -8.88
N ARG A 118 -20.57 -10.36 -9.08
CA ARG A 118 -21.25 -11.28 -8.16
C ARG A 118 -20.57 -12.63 -8.15
N VAL A 119 -20.30 -13.14 -6.95
CA VAL A 119 -19.72 -14.47 -6.72
C VAL A 119 -20.53 -15.18 -5.62
N PRO A 120 -20.43 -16.51 -5.49
CA PRO A 120 -21.01 -17.22 -4.35
C PRO A 120 -20.54 -16.61 -3.02
N LEU A 121 -21.45 -16.47 -2.05
CA LEU A 121 -21.10 -15.94 -0.73
C LEU A 121 -20.27 -16.98 0.05
N GLU A 122 -19.03 -16.61 0.34
CA GLU A 122 -18.10 -17.38 1.17
C GLU A 122 -17.51 -16.51 2.28
N SER A 123 -16.84 -17.12 3.26
CA SER A 123 -16.19 -16.37 4.35
C SER A 123 -15.15 -15.38 3.82
N ILE A 124 -14.57 -15.67 2.66
CA ILE A 124 -13.74 -14.75 1.89
C ILE A 124 -14.26 -14.81 0.45
N SER A 125 -14.84 -13.71 -0.03
CA SER A 125 -15.34 -13.59 -1.40
C SER A 125 -14.46 -12.61 -2.16
N GLU A 126 -13.86 -13.05 -3.28
CA GLU A 126 -12.98 -12.22 -4.12
C GLU A 126 -13.66 -11.83 -5.43
N HIS A 127 -13.64 -10.54 -5.75
CA HIS A 127 -14.28 -9.93 -6.91
C HIS A 127 -13.23 -9.31 -7.82
N CYS A 128 -12.88 -9.97 -8.91
CA CYS A 128 -11.86 -9.48 -9.83
C CYS A 128 -12.48 -8.81 -11.06
N PHE A 129 -12.05 -7.58 -11.31
CA PHE A 129 -12.52 -6.74 -12.39
C PHE A 129 -11.49 -6.71 -13.50
N ASP A 130 -11.66 -7.57 -14.50
CA ASP A 130 -10.88 -7.58 -15.75
C ASP A 130 -11.51 -6.60 -16.76
N GLU A 131 -11.77 -5.39 -16.28
CA GLU A 131 -12.54 -4.37 -16.99
C GLU A 131 -11.77 -3.76 -18.16
N SER A 132 -12.52 -3.10 -19.05
CA SER A 132 -11.95 -2.36 -20.16
C SER A 132 -10.96 -1.29 -19.68
N THR A 133 -9.85 -1.10 -20.40
CA THR A 133 -8.75 -0.17 -20.06
C THR A 133 -9.17 1.26 -19.71
N TRP A 134 -10.36 1.72 -20.11
CA TRP A 134 -10.87 3.05 -19.75
C TRP A 134 -11.23 3.17 -18.26
N VAL A 135 -11.69 2.11 -17.60
CA VAL A 135 -12.04 2.12 -16.17
C VAL A 135 -10.79 2.37 -15.33
N TYR A 136 -9.72 1.65 -15.63
CA TYR A 136 -8.43 1.81 -14.96
C TYR A 136 -7.84 3.21 -15.16
N LYS A 137 -8.00 3.80 -16.35
CA LYS A 137 -7.56 5.18 -16.61
C LYS A 137 -8.32 6.19 -15.75
N ASN A 138 -9.63 6.02 -15.58
CA ASN A 138 -10.40 6.89 -14.71
C ASN A 138 -9.94 6.78 -13.25
N TRP A 139 -9.73 5.56 -12.75
CA TRP A 139 -9.26 5.37 -11.38
C TRP A 139 -7.87 5.99 -11.14
N LEU A 140 -6.95 5.85 -12.10
CA LEU A 140 -5.65 6.50 -12.04
C LEU A 140 -5.77 8.03 -12.06
N GLN A 141 -6.68 8.57 -12.86
CA GLN A 141 -6.92 10.02 -12.95
C GLN A 141 -7.58 10.59 -11.69
N ASP A 142 -8.59 9.90 -11.15
CA ASP A 142 -9.31 10.32 -9.96
C ASP A 142 -8.54 10.00 -8.67
N GLY A 143 -7.56 9.09 -8.74
CA GLY A 143 -6.76 8.61 -7.61
C GLY A 143 -7.54 7.75 -6.61
N VAL A 144 -8.73 7.26 -6.97
CA VAL A 144 -9.63 6.53 -6.06
C VAL A 144 -10.43 5.46 -6.78
N ILE A 145 -10.79 4.41 -6.05
CA ILE A 145 -11.78 3.41 -6.44
C ILE A 145 -12.97 3.52 -5.49
N LEU A 146 -14.14 3.80 -6.05
CA LEU A 146 -15.39 3.99 -5.33
C LEU A 146 -16.29 2.78 -5.52
N PHE A 147 -16.72 2.16 -4.42
CA PHE A 147 -17.52 0.94 -4.50
C PHE A 147 -18.43 0.70 -3.29
N THR A 148 -19.38 -0.21 -3.43
CA THR A 148 -20.24 -0.69 -2.35
C THR A 148 -20.26 -2.22 -2.36
N PRO A 149 -19.69 -2.89 -1.34
CA PRO A 149 -19.88 -4.32 -1.16
C PRO A 149 -21.29 -4.62 -0.63
N TYR A 150 -21.82 -5.77 -1.02
CA TYR A 150 -23.12 -6.25 -0.56
C TYR A 150 -23.15 -7.78 -0.48
N SER A 151 -24.12 -8.29 0.29
CA SER A 151 -24.48 -9.70 0.36
C SER A 151 -25.98 -9.85 0.10
N THR A 152 -26.41 -10.96 -0.48
CA THR A 152 -27.84 -11.26 -0.65
C THR A 152 -28.47 -11.88 0.59
N GLU A 153 -27.66 -12.23 1.59
CA GLU A 153 -28.08 -12.82 2.86
C GLU A 153 -27.49 -12.09 4.04
N PHE A 154 -28.01 -12.38 5.24
CA PHE A 154 -27.41 -11.87 6.47
C PHE A 154 -25.99 -12.43 6.60
N SER A 155 -25.04 -11.51 6.66
CA SER A 155 -23.62 -11.74 6.91
C SER A 155 -23.03 -10.46 7.47
N ILE A 156 -22.04 -10.58 8.35
CA ILE A 156 -21.31 -9.42 8.87
C ILE A 156 -20.05 -9.23 8.02
N LEU A 157 -19.88 -8.05 7.43
CA LEU A 157 -18.63 -7.71 6.73
C LEU A 157 -17.57 -7.29 7.74
N GLU A 158 -16.59 -8.15 7.98
CA GLU A 158 -15.51 -7.92 8.95
C GLU A 158 -14.32 -7.18 8.33
N GLY A 159 -14.12 -7.32 7.02
CA GLY A 159 -12.97 -6.75 6.35
C GLY A 159 -13.18 -6.59 4.86
N VAL A 160 -12.53 -5.59 4.30
CA VAL A 160 -12.43 -5.37 2.86
C VAL A 160 -10.98 -5.09 2.51
N ARG A 161 -10.51 -5.65 1.40
CA ARG A 161 -9.16 -5.40 0.87
C ARG A 161 -9.21 -5.23 -0.64
N VAL A 162 -8.63 -4.15 -1.14
CA VAL A 162 -8.49 -3.93 -2.59
C VAL A 162 -7.09 -4.35 -3.00
N LYS A 163 -7.00 -5.39 -3.82
CA LYS A 163 -5.78 -5.93 -4.40
C LYS A 163 -5.60 -5.40 -5.82
N ILE A 164 -4.47 -4.77 -6.10
CA ILE A 164 -4.20 -4.15 -7.41
C ILE A 164 -2.89 -4.70 -7.95
N ASP A 165 -2.96 -5.37 -9.10
CA ASP A 165 -1.76 -5.61 -9.89
C ASP A 165 -1.50 -4.41 -10.81
N GLY A 166 -0.30 -3.86 -10.76
CA GLY A 166 0.00 -2.60 -11.43
C GLY A 166 1.48 -2.21 -11.38
N GLU A 167 1.79 -1.14 -12.09
CA GLU A 167 3.13 -0.59 -12.23
C GLU A 167 3.23 0.78 -11.57
N PHE A 168 4.40 1.05 -11.00
CA PHE A 168 4.67 2.29 -10.30
C PHE A 168 5.74 3.08 -11.02
N GLU A 169 5.51 4.38 -11.15
CA GLU A 169 6.47 5.30 -11.72
C GLU A 169 7.05 6.18 -10.62
N LEU A 170 8.38 6.24 -10.57
CA LEU A 170 9.10 7.00 -9.56
C LEU A 170 9.46 8.37 -10.12
N PRO A 171 9.18 9.45 -9.37
CA PRO A 171 9.52 10.79 -9.83
C PRO A 171 11.02 10.99 -10.02
N THR A 172 11.38 11.81 -11.01
CA THR A 172 12.73 12.35 -11.19
C THR A 172 12.99 13.58 -10.31
N ASP A 173 11.92 14.23 -9.84
CA ASP A 173 11.99 15.29 -8.84
C ASP A 173 12.09 14.68 -7.44
N SER A 174 13.04 15.17 -6.66
CA SER A 174 13.35 14.68 -5.33
C SER A 174 12.22 14.91 -4.33
N ALA A 175 11.62 16.10 -4.36
CA ALA A 175 10.56 16.45 -3.42
C ALA A 175 9.29 15.63 -3.69
N LEU A 176 8.92 15.50 -4.97
CA LEU A 176 7.81 14.66 -5.39
C LEU A 176 8.09 13.18 -5.11
N PHE A 177 9.32 12.71 -5.30
CA PHE A 177 9.71 11.34 -4.96
C PHE A 177 9.48 11.03 -3.47
N ILE A 178 9.90 11.92 -2.58
CA ILE A 178 9.68 11.77 -1.14
C ILE A 178 8.19 11.72 -0.80
N LYS A 179 7.39 12.61 -1.40
CA LYS A 179 5.93 12.59 -1.22
C LYS A 179 5.34 11.26 -1.69
N ASN A 180 5.75 10.77 -2.85
CA ASN A 180 5.28 9.49 -3.40
C ASN A 180 5.70 8.30 -2.53
N TYR A 181 6.90 8.33 -1.95
CA TYR A 181 7.35 7.30 -1.02
C TYR A 181 6.46 7.25 0.24
N PHE A 182 6.25 8.41 0.88
CA PHE A 182 5.44 8.49 2.09
C PHE A 182 3.96 8.20 1.83
N ASP A 183 3.41 8.69 0.71
CA ASP A 183 2.06 8.37 0.26
C ASP A 183 1.90 6.86 0.07
N PHE A 184 2.85 6.23 -0.62
CA PHE A 184 2.83 4.80 -0.89
C PHE A 184 2.84 3.96 0.39
N ILE A 185 3.77 4.20 1.32
CA ILE A 185 3.85 3.42 2.57
C ILE A 185 2.70 3.73 3.54
N SER A 186 2.05 4.89 3.43
CA SER A 186 0.87 5.19 4.24
C SER A 186 -0.36 4.39 3.80
N LYS A 187 -0.53 4.21 2.48
CA LYS A 187 -1.67 3.51 1.87
C LYS A 187 -1.48 1.99 1.78
N VAL A 188 -0.28 1.56 1.41
CA VAL A 188 0.04 0.16 1.07
C VAL A 188 0.84 -0.54 2.17
N GLY A 189 1.52 0.25 2.99
CA GLY A 189 2.41 -0.25 4.03
C GLY A 189 3.84 -0.37 3.56
N PHE A 190 4.72 -0.71 4.51
CA PHE A 190 6.11 -0.91 4.22
C PHE A 190 6.26 -2.02 3.21
N ASP A 191 6.11 -3.31 3.49
CA ASP A 191 6.27 -4.57 2.69
C ASP A 191 6.21 -4.60 1.13
N GLN A 192 6.16 -3.48 0.41
CA GLN A 192 5.86 -3.22 -0.99
C GLN A 192 6.79 -2.20 -1.71
N SER A 193 7.69 -1.46 -1.04
CA SER A 193 8.41 -0.29 -1.66
C SER A 193 9.92 -0.42 -2.01
N ALA A 194 10.49 -1.57 -2.36
CA ALA A 194 11.95 -1.71 -2.67
C ALA A 194 12.35 -0.91 -3.85
N ARG A 195 11.38 -0.73 -4.75
CA ARG A 195 11.51 0.15 -5.89
C ARG A 195 12.00 1.54 -5.47
N PHE A 196 11.68 2.00 -4.25
CA PHE A 196 12.11 3.31 -3.74
C PHE A 196 13.54 3.30 -3.19
N TYR A 197 14.22 2.16 -3.05
CA TYR A 197 15.59 2.13 -2.57
C TYR A 197 16.64 1.98 -3.64
N HIS A 198 17.78 2.57 -3.35
CA HIS A 198 18.95 2.37 -4.16
C HIS A 198 19.49 0.92 -4.02
N PRO A 199 19.65 0.16 -5.14
CA PRO A 199 20.09 -1.24 -5.09
C PRO A 199 21.43 -1.46 -4.38
N SER A 200 22.38 -0.53 -4.52
CA SER A 200 23.67 -0.66 -3.82
C SER A 200 23.52 -0.63 -2.31
N SER A 201 22.52 0.09 -1.80
CA SER A 201 22.28 0.23 -0.36
C SER A 201 21.67 -1.06 0.18
N ILE A 202 20.83 -1.73 -0.61
CA ILE A 202 20.31 -3.08 -0.32
C ILE A 202 21.45 -4.10 -0.21
N GLU A 203 22.33 -4.14 -1.22
CA GLU A 203 23.46 -5.08 -1.22
C GLU A 203 24.45 -4.82 -0.09
N LYS A 204 24.60 -3.55 0.34
CA LYS A 204 25.38 -3.19 1.52
C LYS A 204 24.78 -3.80 2.79
N ILE A 205 23.46 -3.68 3.01
CA ILE A 205 22.81 -4.30 4.17
C ILE A 205 22.92 -5.83 4.11
N LYS A 206 22.67 -6.46 2.96
CA LYS A 206 22.86 -7.91 2.80
C LYS A 206 24.23 -8.36 3.26
N SER A 207 25.27 -7.67 2.80
CA SER A 207 26.66 -7.97 3.16
C SER A 207 26.91 -7.82 4.66
N LEU A 208 26.37 -6.78 5.30
CA LEU A 208 26.47 -6.59 6.75
C LEU A 208 25.80 -7.72 7.53
N ILE A 209 24.59 -8.14 7.12
CA ILE A 209 23.88 -9.25 7.75
C ILE A 209 24.65 -10.56 7.58
N ILE A 210 25.14 -10.86 6.37
CA ILE A 210 25.90 -12.09 6.11
C ILE A 210 27.18 -12.13 6.96
N ASN A 211 27.95 -11.03 6.98
CA ASN A 211 29.16 -10.95 7.79
C ASN A 211 28.86 -11.09 9.28
N GLY A 212 27.78 -10.47 9.76
CA GLY A 212 27.35 -10.57 11.15
C GLY A 212 26.86 -11.97 11.56
N ILE A 213 26.28 -12.73 10.61
CA ILE A 213 25.97 -14.15 10.81
C ILE A 213 27.27 -14.96 10.93
N ASP A 214 28.23 -14.75 10.03
CA ASP A 214 29.52 -15.47 10.05
C ASP A 214 30.34 -15.18 11.31
N SER A 215 30.20 -13.98 11.89
CA SER A 215 30.83 -13.60 13.15
C SER A 215 30.02 -13.95 14.41
N ASN A 216 28.89 -14.63 14.28
CA ASN A 216 27.95 -14.93 15.38
C ASN A 216 27.53 -13.70 16.21
N SER A 217 27.26 -12.56 15.57
CA SER A 217 26.75 -11.37 16.25
C SER A 217 25.32 -11.62 16.74
N GLU A 218 25.09 -11.54 18.07
CA GLU A 218 23.77 -11.78 18.67
C GLU A 218 22.69 -10.84 18.10
N ASN A 219 23.03 -9.57 17.87
CA ASN A 219 22.09 -8.58 17.32
C ASN A 219 21.68 -8.94 15.89
N ILE A 220 22.64 -9.37 15.06
CA ILE A 220 22.39 -9.75 13.67
C ILE A 220 21.64 -11.06 13.60
N ILE A 221 21.95 -12.03 14.46
CA ILE A 221 21.20 -13.29 14.55
C ILE A 221 19.74 -13.01 14.93
N ALA A 222 19.49 -12.15 15.92
CA ALA A 222 18.15 -11.75 16.32
C ALA A 222 17.41 -11.05 15.17
N LEU A 223 18.04 -10.08 14.50
CA LEU A 223 17.48 -9.40 13.32
C LEU A 223 17.14 -10.39 12.22
N LYS A 224 18.07 -11.28 11.90
CA LYS A 224 17.90 -12.32 10.88
C LYS A 224 16.73 -13.24 11.21
N ASN A 225 16.59 -13.66 12.46
CA ASN A 225 15.48 -14.53 12.89
C ASN A 225 14.13 -13.80 12.81
N MET A 226 14.09 -12.52 13.17
CA MET A 226 12.87 -11.70 13.05
C MET A 226 12.50 -11.41 11.59
N SER A 227 13.49 -11.18 10.72
CA SER A 227 13.28 -10.83 9.31
C SER A 227 12.97 -12.06 8.45
N PHE A 228 13.93 -12.98 8.40
CA PHE A 228 14.01 -14.08 7.43
C PHE A 228 13.62 -15.43 8.05
N GLY A 229 13.39 -15.47 9.37
CA GLY A 229 13.04 -16.67 10.11
C GLY A 229 14.24 -17.45 10.65
N GLU A 230 14.02 -18.23 11.70
CA GLU A 230 15.08 -18.96 12.42
C GLU A 230 15.86 -19.93 11.54
N ARG A 231 15.21 -20.49 10.50
CA ARG A 231 15.81 -21.50 9.62
C ARG A 231 16.50 -20.93 8.38
N ALA A 232 16.36 -19.64 8.07
CA ALA A 232 17.02 -19.05 6.91
C ALA A 232 18.54 -19.17 7.05
N SER A 233 19.19 -19.76 6.05
CA SER A 233 20.65 -19.83 6.00
C SER A 233 21.24 -18.54 5.43
N LYS A 234 22.54 -18.35 5.61
CA LYS A 234 23.27 -17.24 4.97
C LYS A 234 23.19 -17.32 3.44
N VAL A 235 23.14 -18.52 2.88
CA VAL A 235 23.06 -18.75 1.43
C VAL A 235 21.68 -18.32 0.93
N ASP A 236 20.62 -18.65 1.67
CA ASP A 236 19.26 -18.23 1.32
C ASP A 236 19.15 -16.70 1.28
N ILE A 237 19.73 -16.01 2.28
CA ILE A 237 19.74 -14.55 2.36
C ILE A 237 20.58 -13.93 1.22
N ALA A 238 21.73 -14.53 0.90
CA ALA A 238 22.61 -14.04 -0.15
C ALA A 238 22.01 -14.18 -1.56
N LEU A 239 21.28 -15.27 -1.82
CA LEU A 239 20.63 -15.53 -3.11
C LEU A 239 19.27 -14.82 -3.25
N MET A 240 18.75 -14.28 -2.16
CA MET A 240 17.50 -13.55 -2.14
C MET A 240 17.59 -12.33 -3.06
N SER A 241 16.55 -12.07 -3.87
CA SER A 241 16.52 -10.87 -4.70
C SER A 241 16.59 -9.62 -3.81
N SER A 242 17.14 -8.50 -4.30
CA SER A 242 17.21 -7.24 -3.52
C SER A 242 15.84 -6.83 -3.01
N SER A 243 14.82 -7.14 -3.80
CA SER A 243 13.45 -6.93 -3.44
C SER A 243 13.04 -7.87 -2.28
N ASP A 244 13.05 -9.20 -2.43
CA ASP A 244 12.62 -10.12 -1.36
C ASP A 244 13.35 -9.87 -0.04
N PHE A 245 14.62 -9.51 -0.13
CA PHE A 245 15.46 -9.19 1.02
C PHE A 245 14.95 -7.98 1.79
N MET A 246 14.73 -6.84 1.13
CA MET A 246 14.27 -5.64 1.83
C MET A 246 12.87 -5.80 2.39
N ASN A 247 12.02 -6.58 1.73
CA ASN A 247 10.70 -6.90 2.25
C ASN A 247 10.73 -7.68 3.54
N ASN A 248 11.47 -8.77 3.56
CA ASN A 248 11.57 -9.60 4.75
C ASN A 248 12.20 -8.82 5.90
N LEU A 249 13.18 -7.96 5.60
CA LEU A 249 13.79 -7.08 6.58
C LEU A 249 12.78 -6.09 7.16
N LEU A 250 11.92 -5.51 6.33
CA LEU A 250 10.97 -4.51 6.80
C LEU A 250 9.65 -5.01 7.35
N GLY A 251 9.24 -6.22 6.99
CA GLY A 251 8.09 -6.88 7.62
C GLY A 251 8.25 -7.04 9.13
N ILE A 252 9.47 -6.84 9.67
CA ILE A 252 9.68 -6.70 11.12
C ILE A 252 8.81 -5.58 11.71
N VAL A 253 8.59 -4.47 11.00
CA VAL A 253 7.77 -3.36 11.48
C VAL A 253 6.36 -3.85 11.80
N GLN A 254 5.76 -4.63 10.89
CA GLN A 254 4.45 -5.24 11.14
C GLN A 254 4.46 -6.16 12.36
N LYS A 255 5.48 -7.01 12.47
CA LYS A 255 5.60 -7.98 13.58
C LYS A 255 5.70 -7.30 14.94
N ILE A 256 6.28 -6.10 15.00
CA ILE A 256 6.51 -5.39 16.25
C ILE A 256 5.39 -4.41 16.57
N ASN A 257 4.88 -3.68 15.57
CA ASN A 257 3.91 -2.61 15.75
C ASN A 257 2.46 -3.04 15.44
N GLY A 258 2.24 -4.26 14.96
CA GLY A 258 0.93 -4.77 14.53
C GLY A 258 0.43 -4.21 13.20
N SER A 259 1.08 -3.17 12.68
CA SER A 259 0.81 -2.54 11.40
C SER A 259 2.11 -2.20 10.69
N ASN A 260 2.11 -2.33 9.37
CA ASN A 260 3.17 -1.89 8.46
C ASN A 260 2.86 -0.54 7.79
N ASN A 261 1.66 0.03 8.00
CA ASN A 261 1.27 1.32 7.44
C ASN A 261 1.71 2.48 8.33
N LEU A 262 2.05 3.60 7.70
CA LEU A 262 2.32 4.85 8.40
C LEU A 262 1.10 5.78 8.36
N ASN A 263 0.71 6.31 9.52
CA ASN A 263 -0.42 7.23 9.63
C ASN A 263 0.07 8.67 9.82
N PHE A 264 0.11 9.42 8.73
CA PHE A 264 0.50 10.83 8.74
C PHE A 264 -0.73 11.73 8.74
N GLU A 265 -0.76 12.75 9.59
CA GLU A 265 -1.69 13.87 9.45
C GLU A 265 -1.20 14.89 8.41
N SER A 266 0.12 15.06 8.28
CA SER A 266 0.70 15.95 7.26
C SER A 266 2.16 15.62 6.99
N LEU A 267 2.61 15.98 5.78
CA LEU A 267 3.98 15.86 5.30
C LEU A 267 4.41 17.19 4.65
N HIS A 268 5.49 17.79 5.15
CA HIS A 268 6.05 19.02 4.64
C HIS A 268 7.53 18.84 4.33
N ILE A 269 7.94 19.27 3.14
CA ILE A 269 9.35 19.33 2.77
C ILE A 269 9.84 20.72 3.16
N ILE A 270 10.75 20.78 4.13
CA ILE A 270 11.27 22.04 4.65
C ILE A 270 12.31 22.60 3.70
N ASN A 271 13.29 21.78 3.33
CA ASN A 271 14.36 22.15 2.42
C ASN A 271 15.01 20.93 1.77
N GLU A 272 15.80 21.23 0.75
CA GLU A 272 16.62 20.31 -0.02
C GLU A 272 18.02 20.92 -0.14
N PHE A 273 19.05 20.09 -0.01
CA PHE A 273 20.41 20.48 -0.35
C PHE A 273 21.20 19.31 -0.91
N ASP A 274 22.14 19.62 -1.80
CA ASP A 274 23.02 18.66 -2.45
C ASP A 274 24.38 18.62 -1.73
N LEU A 275 24.91 17.41 -1.55
CA LEU A 275 26.28 17.18 -1.11
C LEU A 275 26.83 15.93 -1.81
N ASP A 276 27.91 16.11 -2.55
CA ASP A 276 28.52 15.10 -3.42
C ASP A 276 27.51 14.49 -4.42
N GLU A 277 27.38 13.16 -4.47
CA GLU A 277 26.43 12.43 -5.33
C GLU A 277 25.07 12.20 -4.66
N LYS A 278 24.82 12.86 -3.52
CA LYS A 278 23.62 12.64 -2.71
C LYS A 278 22.83 13.93 -2.54
N LYS A 279 21.53 13.74 -2.39
CA LYS A 279 20.58 14.80 -2.08
C LYS A 279 19.96 14.55 -0.71
N TYR A 280 19.92 15.59 0.11
CA TYR A 280 19.43 15.54 1.47
C TYR A 280 18.17 16.38 1.57
N ILE A 281 17.10 15.77 2.05
CA ILE A 281 15.78 16.39 2.07
C ILE A 281 15.29 16.38 3.51
N ASN A 282 15.09 17.57 4.07
CA ASN A 282 14.52 17.70 5.41
C ASN A 282 13.00 17.64 5.30
N VAL A 283 12.43 16.66 5.99
CA VAL A 283 11.02 16.35 5.98
C VAL A 283 10.50 16.56 7.39
N GLN A 284 9.43 17.34 7.49
CA GLN A 284 8.61 17.43 8.67
C GLN A 284 7.34 16.63 8.46
N ARG A 285 7.06 15.70 9.36
CA ARG A 285 5.81 14.95 9.39
C ARG A 285 5.09 15.16 10.71
N LYS A 286 3.76 15.20 10.65
CA LYS A 286 2.91 15.14 11.84
C LYS A 286 2.19 13.81 11.85
N GLU A 287 2.21 13.15 12.99
CA GLU A 287 1.60 11.83 13.14
C GLU A 287 0.97 11.66 14.53
N ARG A 288 -0.04 10.80 14.62
CA ARG A 288 -0.64 10.45 15.90
C ARG A 288 -0.04 9.17 16.43
N VAL A 289 0.62 9.27 17.57
CA VAL A 289 1.11 8.12 18.32
C VAL A 289 0.35 8.06 19.63
N LEU A 290 -0.38 6.95 19.86
CA LEU A 290 -1.20 6.75 21.07
C LEU A 290 -2.17 7.91 21.34
N GLY A 291 -2.77 8.46 20.27
CA GLY A 291 -3.72 9.58 20.32
C GLY A 291 -3.10 10.97 20.44
N GLN A 292 -1.80 11.08 20.71
CA GLN A 292 -1.09 12.35 20.78
C GLN A 292 -0.49 12.73 19.42
N LEU A 293 -0.73 13.98 19.02
CA LEU A 293 -0.12 14.53 17.81
C LEU A 293 1.34 14.92 18.10
N ILE A 294 2.26 14.29 17.40
CA ILE A 294 3.69 14.61 17.46
C ILE A 294 4.17 15.17 16.12
N THR A 295 5.21 15.99 16.17
CA THR A 295 5.92 16.48 14.98
C THR A 295 7.30 15.87 14.96
N VAL A 296 7.64 15.21 13.85
CA VAL A 296 8.93 14.56 13.63
C VAL A 296 9.62 15.29 12.49
N ASN A 297 10.90 15.64 12.68
CA ASN A 297 11.75 16.17 11.61
C ASN A 297 12.83 15.13 11.32
N GLU A 298 13.00 14.78 10.05
CA GLU A 298 13.94 13.76 9.61
C GLU A 298 14.62 14.18 8.30
N VAL A 299 15.83 13.68 8.09
CA VAL A 299 16.57 13.91 6.84
C VAL A 299 16.53 12.62 6.02
N VAL A 300 15.83 12.67 4.88
CA VAL A 300 15.86 11.58 3.90
C VAL A 300 17.02 11.82 2.94
N THR A 301 17.86 10.81 2.77
CA THR A 301 19.00 10.86 1.84
C THR A 301 18.63 10.12 0.55
N LEU A 302 18.85 10.75 -0.59
CA LEU A 302 18.61 10.17 -1.91
C LEU A 302 19.91 10.07 -2.70
N LYS A 303 20.03 9.01 -3.51
CA LYS A 303 21.10 8.80 -4.50
C LYS A 303 20.49 8.51 -5.87
N LYS A 304 21.12 9.00 -6.94
CA LYS A 304 20.65 8.73 -8.31
C LYS A 304 20.82 7.28 -8.71
N HIS A 305 19.80 6.74 -9.38
CA HIS A 305 19.83 5.45 -10.09
C HIS A 305 19.22 5.64 -11.48
N GLY A 306 20.08 5.70 -12.50
CA GLY A 306 19.64 6.09 -13.84
C GLY A 306 19.09 7.53 -13.84
N SER A 307 17.86 7.70 -14.29
CA SER A 307 17.15 9.00 -14.32
C SER A 307 16.42 9.35 -13.02
N HIS A 308 16.31 8.42 -12.06
CA HIS A 308 15.46 8.59 -10.88
C HIS A 308 16.28 8.78 -9.61
N TRP A 309 15.66 9.38 -8.60
CA TRP A 309 16.20 9.40 -7.24
C TRP A 309 15.67 8.22 -6.47
N LEU A 310 16.53 7.54 -5.71
CA LEU A 310 16.16 6.45 -4.82
C LEU A 310 16.72 6.69 -3.42
N ILE A 311 16.06 6.15 -2.41
CA ILE A 311 16.44 6.28 -1.01
C ILE A 311 17.77 5.58 -0.79
N ASP A 312 18.71 6.35 -0.27
CA ASP A 312 19.98 5.83 0.23
C ASP A 312 19.88 5.62 1.74
N ILE A 313 20.46 4.52 2.19
CA ILE A 313 20.32 4.09 3.57
C ILE A 313 21.35 4.87 4.41
N PRO A 314 20.93 5.51 5.52
CA PRO A 314 21.84 6.26 6.38
C PRO A 314 23.03 5.42 6.86
N GLU A 315 24.22 6.01 6.87
CA GLU A 315 25.44 5.34 7.34
C GLU A 315 25.34 4.90 8.81
N SER A 316 24.55 5.61 9.62
CA SER A 316 24.27 5.24 11.00
C SER A 316 23.66 3.83 11.15
N ILE A 317 22.86 3.38 10.19
CA ILE A 317 22.33 2.00 10.17
C ILE A 317 23.46 1.02 9.88
N SER A 318 24.36 1.36 8.96
CA SER A 318 25.54 0.52 8.67
C SER A 318 26.42 0.36 9.91
N ASP A 319 26.65 1.45 10.64
CA ASP A 319 27.47 1.46 11.84
C ASP A 319 26.84 0.65 12.98
N ILE A 320 25.53 0.73 13.16
CA ILE A 320 24.78 -0.04 14.17
C ILE A 320 24.83 -1.55 13.86
N LEU A 321 24.76 -1.93 12.59
CA LEU A 321 24.78 -3.34 12.18
C LEU A 321 26.20 -3.93 12.16
N SER A 322 27.24 -3.09 12.09
CA SER A 322 28.65 -3.52 12.03
C SER A 322 29.32 -3.73 13.40
N LYS A 323 28.65 -3.38 14.50
CA LYS A 323 29.12 -3.51 15.89
C LYS A 323 28.36 -4.59 16.65
#